data_AF-A0A094SBD6-F1
#
_entry.id   AF-A0A094SBD6-F1
#
_cell.length_a   1.000
_cell.length_b   1.000
_cell.length_c   1.000
_cell.angle_alpha   90.00
_cell.angle_beta   90.00
_cell.angle_gamma   90.00
#
_symmetry.space_group_name_H-M   'P 1'
#
loop_
_entity.id
_entity.type
_entity.pdbx_description
1 polymer ?
#
loop_
_entity_poly.entity_id
_entity_poly.type
_entity_poly.pdbx_seq_one_letter_code
_entity_poly.pdbx_strand_id
1 'polypeptide(L)'
;MTLTAAKRYAGDGRVLVIFQPHRYSRTKAFMSEFAKSLGVADEVVLLEIYAASETPIPGITSESIVEEMTNGHFIPNFLEASEWIIAQAKPGDVILTLGAGDVNSLAPIISDGLARRFS
;
A
#
# COMPACT_ATOMS: atom_id res chain seq x y z
N MET A 1 -4.00 -14.51 -1.26
CA MET A 1 -5.47 -14.67 -1.32
C MET A 1 -6.19 -13.32 -1.39
N THR A 2 -5.92 -12.36 -0.50
CA THR A 2 -6.61 -11.06 -0.47
C THR A 2 -6.56 -10.31 -1.81
N LEU A 3 -5.35 -10.07 -2.35
CA LEU A 3 -5.20 -9.33 -3.62
C LEU A 3 -5.77 -10.09 -4.82
N THR A 4 -5.68 -11.42 -4.83
CA THR A 4 -6.33 -12.24 -5.86
C THR A 4 -7.85 -12.11 -5.83
N ALA A 5 -8.46 -12.05 -4.64
CA ALA A 5 -9.89 -11.82 -4.50
C ALA A 5 -10.27 -10.40 -4.94
N ALA A 6 -9.45 -9.40 -4.59
CA ALA A 6 -9.64 -8.02 -5.00
C ALA A 6 -9.58 -7.85 -6.53
N LYS A 7 -8.62 -8.52 -7.21
CA LYS A 7 -8.55 -8.51 -8.68
C LYS A 7 -9.81 -9.10 -9.32
N ARG A 8 -10.38 -10.15 -8.74
CA ARG A 8 -11.65 -10.71 -9.21
C ARG A 8 -12.82 -9.74 -9.01
N TYR A 9 -12.83 -9.03 -7.90
CA TYR A 9 -13.85 -8.02 -7.60
C TYR A 9 -13.75 -6.79 -8.51
N ALA A 10 -12.53 -6.36 -8.84
CA ALA A 10 -12.28 -5.23 -9.74
C ALA A 10 -12.72 -5.48 -11.19
N GLY A 11 -12.85 -6.75 -11.61
CA GLY A 11 -13.16 -7.09 -13.00
C GLY A 11 -12.09 -6.55 -13.94
N ASP A 12 -12.49 -5.66 -14.85
CA ASP A 12 -11.60 -4.96 -15.78
C ASP A 12 -10.89 -3.74 -15.16
N GLY A 13 -11.25 -3.36 -13.93
CA GLY A 13 -10.59 -2.31 -13.16
C GLY A 13 -9.26 -2.73 -12.55
N ARG A 14 -8.52 -1.75 -12.03
CA ARG A 14 -7.22 -1.99 -11.37
C ARG A 14 -7.40 -2.17 -9.87
N VAL A 15 -6.45 -2.86 -9.24
CA VAL A 15 -6.28 -2.92 -7.79
C VAL A 15 -5.11 -2.04 -7.41
N LEU A 16 -5.39 -0.99 -6.64
CA LEU A 16 -4.39 -0.07 -6.10
C LEU A 16 -4.27 -0.34 -4.59
N VAL A 17 -3.05 -0.47 -4.08
CA VAL A 17 -2.80 -0.82 -2.67
C VAL A 17 -2.00 0.28 -1.99
N ILE A 18 -2.40 0.66 -0.77
CA ILE A 18 -1.52 1.30 0.20
C ILE A 18 -1.21 0.28 1.28
N PHE A 19 0.07 0.00 1.50
CA PHE A 19 0.55 -0.96 2.49
C PHE A 19 1.42 -0.29 3.55
N GLN A 20 1.09 -0.49 4.82
CA GLN A 20 1.97 -0.16 5.95
C GLN A 20 2.57 -1.43 6.55
N PRO A 21 3.89 -1.70 6.34
CA PRO A 21 4.55 -2.81 7.01
C PRO A 21 4.57 -2.61 8.52
N HIS A 22 4.45 -3.70 9.26
CA HIS A 22 4.43 -3.68 10.72
C HIS A 22 5.64 -4.43 11.28
N ARG A 23 6.48 -3.72 12.04
CA ARG A 23 7.75 -4.14 12.66
C ARG A 23 8.89 -4.37 11.67
N TYR A 24 10.07 -3.85 12.00
CA TYR A 24 11.31 -4.05 11.24
C TYR A 24 11.71 -5.53 11.20
N SER A 25 11.54 -6.27 12.29
CA SER A 25 11.87 -7.71 12.34
C SER A 25 11.05 -8.54 11.35
N ARG A 26 9.76 -8.21 11.15
CA ARG A 26 8.91 -8.90 10.17
C ARG A 26 9.26 -8.49 8.75
N THR A 27 9.51 -7.21 8.50
CA THR A 27 9.98 -6.74 7.19
C THR A 27 11.28 -7.44 6.80
N LYS A 28 12.24 -7.54 7.71
CA LYS A 28 13.49 -8.28 7.48
C LYS A 28 13.25 -9.76 7.15
N ALA A 29 12.32 -10.40 7.84
CA ALA A 29 12.08 -11.84 7.69
C ALA A 29 11.32 -12.21 6.40
N PHE A 30 10.52 -11.29 5.86
CA PHE A 30 9.57 -11.57 4.77
C PHE A 30 9.61 -10.55 3.63
N MET A 31 10.74 -9.90 3.41
CA MET A 31 10.89 -8.81 2.44
C MET A 31 10.45 -9.26 1.03
N SER A 32 11.04 -10.33 0.52
CA SER A 32 10.74 -10.87 -0.79
C SER A 32 9.33 -11.45 -0.88
N GLU A 33 8.80 -12.04 0.20
CA GLU A 33 7.43 -12.50 0.24
C GLU A 33 6.42 -11.35 0.22
N PHE A 34 6.73 -10.21 0.86
CA PHE A 34 5.94 -9.00 0.75
C PHE A 34 5.94 -8.48 -0.68
N ALA A 35 7.12 -8.30 -1.29
CA ALA A 35 7.25 -7.83 -2.66
C ALA A 35 6.44 -8.71 -3.63
N LYS A 36 6.61 -10.03 -3.54
CA LYS A 36 5.88 -11.01 -4.37
C LYS A 36 4.37 -10.96 -4.14
N SER A 37 3.93 -10.88 -2.89
CA SER A 37 2.50 -10.90 -2.56
C SER A 37 1.82 -9.62 -3.00
N LEU A 38 2.44 -8.48 -2.74
CA LEU A 38 1.93 -7.15 -3.09
C LEU A 38 1.94 -6.90 -4.60
N GLY A 39 2.94 -7.44 -5.32
CA GLY A 39 3.05 -7.34 -6.78
C GLY A 39 1.90 -7.96 -7.58
N VAL A 40 0.93 -8.61 -6.93
CA VAL A 40 -0.34 -9.03 -7.55
C VAL A 40 -1.26 -7.84 -7.86
N ALA A 41 -1.12 -6.74 -7.12
CA ALA A 41 -1.84 -5.50 -7.40
C ALA A 41 -1.28 -4.82 -8.66
N ASP A 42 -2.02 -3.87 -9.22
CA ASP A 42 -1.57 -3.11 -10.37
C ASP A 42 -0.59 -2.00 -9.94
N GLU A 43 -0.88 -1.32 -8.83
CA GLU A 43 0.02 -0.33 -8.20
C GLU A 43 0.06 -0.54 -6.68
N VAL A 44 1.24 -0.35 -6.08
CA VAL A 44 1.44 -0.49 -4.64
C VAL A 44 2.21 0.70 -4.09
N VAL A 45 1.62 1.40 -3.13
CA VAL A 45 2.30 2.41 -2.32
C VAL A 45 2.68 1.77 -0.99
N LEU A 46 3.95 1.85 -0.62
CA LEU A 46 4.42 1.47 0.70
C LEU A 46 4.65 2.71 1.57
N LEU A 47 4.05 2.71 2.75
CA LEU A 47 4.24 3.71 3.80
C LEU A 47 5.48 3.39 4.65
N GLU A 48 5.86 4.32 5.53
CA GLU A 48 6.90 4.07 6.55
C GLU A 48 6.56 2.86 7.43
N ILE A 49 7.58 2.08 7.82
CA ILE A 49 7.39 0.91 8.68
C ILE A 49 6.83 1.36 10.03
N TYR A 50 5.68 0.80 10.43
CA TYR A 50 5.18 0.98 11.78
C TYR A 50 6.03 0.14 12.75
N ALA A 51 6.89 0.81 13.52
CA ALA A 51 7.93 0.17 14.34
C ALA A 51 7.39 -0.77 15.43
N ALA A 52 6.21 -0.48 16.01
CA ALA A 52 5.63 -1.19 17.15
C ALA A 52 6.66 -1.44 18.29
N SER A 53 7.33 -0.37 18.72
CA SER A 53 8.37 -0.36 19.76
C SER A 53 9.70 -1.06 19.40
N GLU A 54 9.94 -1.39 18.14
CA GLU A 54 11.24 -1.86 17.68
C GLU A 54 12.18 -0.71 17.31
N THR A 55 13.47 -0.90 17.61
CA THR A 55 14.53 -0.05 17.06
C THR A 55 14.68 -0.34 15.56
N PRO A 56 14.85 0.70 14.71
CA PRO A 56 15.16 0.52 13.30
C PRO A 56 16.34 -0.43 13.09
N ILE A 57 16.20 -1.31 12.10
CA ILE A 57 17.27 -2.25 11.71
C ILE A 57 17.96 -1.65 10.47
N PRO A 58 19.30 -1.45 10.49
CA PRO A 58 20.02 -0.91 9.33
C PRO A 58 19.75 -1.71 8.05
N GLY A 59 19.42 -1.00 6.97
CA GLY A 59 19.11 -1.60 5.67
C GLY A 59 17.71 -2.23 5.55
N ILE A 60 16.86 -2.12 6.58
CA ILE A 60 15.49 -2.64 6.54
C ILE A 60 14.51 -1.48 6.54
N THR A 61 13.98 -1.17 5.37
CA THR A 61 13.02 -0.07 5.15
C THR A 61 11.84 -0.57 4.31
N SER A 62 10.80 0.24 4.17
CA SER A 62 9.76 -0.05 3.17
C SER A 62 10.29 0.11 1.75
N GLU A 63 11.24 1.03 1.55
CA GLU A 63 11.93 1.23 0.27
C GLU A 63 12.68 -0.04 -0.18
N SER A 64 13.31 -0.78 0.73
CA SER A 64 13.97 -2.05 0.37
C SER A 64 12.98 -3.12 -0.11
N ILE A 65 11.70 -3.07 0.26
CA ILE A 65 10.66 -3.93 -0.36
C ILE A 65 10.35 -3.41 -1.77
N VAL A 66 10.21 -2.09 -1.95
CA VAL A 66 9.92 -1.46 -3.25
C VAL A 66 10.99 -1.77 -4.29
N GLU A 67 12.26 -1.83 -3.89
CA GLU A 67 13.39 -2.21 -4.77
C GLU A 67 13.23 -3.61 -5.40
N GLU A 68 12.45 -4.52 -4.77
CA GLU A 68 12.13 -5.84 -5.32
C GLU A 68 10.86 -5.85 -6.20
N MET A 69 10.25 -4.68 -6.45
CA MET A 69 8.98 -4.53 -7.16
C MET A 69 9.12 -3.66 -8.40
N THR A 70 8.35 -3.98 -9.45
CA THR A 70 8.27 -3.14 -10.66
C THR A 70 7.17 -2.09 -10.60
N ASN A 71 6.23 -2.24 -9.66
CA ASN A 71 5.03 -1.42 -9.48
C ASN A 71 4.87 -0.93 -8.05
N GLY A 72 5.98 -0.87 -7.31
CA GLY A 72 6.05 -0.34 -5.97
C GLY A 72 6.47 1.13 -5.96
N HIS A 73 5.88 1.92 -5.08
CA HIS A 73 6.25 3.31 -4.81
C HIS A 73 6.45 3.47 -3.32
N PHE A 74 7.57 4.04 -2.89
CA PHE A 74 7.75 4.39 -1.48
C PHE A 74 7.26 5.82 -1.25
N ILE A 75 6.18 5.97 -0.48
CA ILE A 75 5.62 7.27 -0.08
C ILE A 75 5.39 7.18 1.43
N PRO A 76 6.35 7.63 2.26
CA PRO A 76 6.28 7.40 3.71
C PRO A 76 5.16 8.17 4.39
N ASN A 77 4.74 9.29 3.80
CA ASN A 77 3.76 10.20 4.35
C ASN A 77 2.33 9.77 3.99
N PHE A 78 1.46 9.69 4.99
CA PHE A 78 0.07 9.27 4.85
C PHE A 78 -0.76 10.20 3.95
N LEU A 79 -0.57 11.51 4.09
CA LEU A 79 -1.28 12.51 3.29
C LEU A 79 -0.85 12.38 1.83
N GLU A 80 0.45 12.39 1.56
CA GLU A 80 1.00 12.28 0.20
C GLU A 80 0.58 10.96 -0.46
N ALA A 81 0.60 9.84 0.27
CA ALA A 81 0.14 8.55 -0.24
C ALA A 81 -1.35 8.57 -0.60
N SER A 82 -2.18 9.21 0.23
CA SER A 82 -3.61 9.37 -0.05
C SER A 82 -3.86 10.26 -1.27
N GLU A 83 -3.14 11.38 -1.40
CA GLU A 83 -3.24 12.28 -2.55
C GLU A 83 -2.80 11.58 -3.84
N TRP A 84 -1.70 10.83 -3.78
CA TRP A 84 -1.19 10.05 -4.90
C TRP A 84 -2.23 9.04 -5.38
N ILE A 85 -2.81 8.23 -4.48
CA ILE A 85 -3.76 7.19 -4.91
C ILE A 85 -5.06 7.78 -5.45
N ILE A 86 -5.55 8.88 -4.87
CA ILE A 86 -6.71 9.61 -5.39
C ILE A 86 -6.40 10.15 -6.80
N ALA A 87 -5.19 10.66 -7.03
CA ALA A 87 -4.78 11.19 -8.31
C ALA A 87 -4.66 10.10 -9.39
N GLN A 88 -4.23 8.89 -9.02
CA GLN A 88 -4.08 7.75 -9.92
C GLN A 88 -5.39 7.02 -10.20
N ALA A 89 -6.36 7.05 -9.29
CA ALA A 89 -7.59 6.27 -9.38
C ALA A 89 -8.44 6.63 -10.61
N LYS A 90 -9.12 5.61 -11.14
CA LYS A 90 -10.09 5.70 -12.24
C LYS A 90 -11.39 4.99 -11.84
N PRO A 91 -12.54 5.34 -12.46
CA PRO A 91 -13.77 4.58 -12.28
C PRO A 91 -13.56 3.09 -12.57
N GLY A 92 -14.06 2.24 -11.68
CA GLY A 92 -13.88 0.78 -11.74
C GLY A 92 -12.68 0.25 -10.96
N ASP A 93 -11.74 1.09 -10.52
CA ASP A 93 -10.63 0.67 -9.68
C ASP A 93 -11.11 0.28 -8.26
N VAL A 94 -10.37 -0.65 -7.66
CA VAL A 94 -10.52 -1.09 -6.27
C VAL A 94 -9.29 -0.63 -5.50
N ILE A 95 -9.50 0.12 -4.42
CA ILE A 95 -8.43 0.59 -3.55
C ILE A 95 -8.45 -0.21 -2.25
N LEU A 96 -7.27 -0.68 -1.82
CA LEU A 96 -7.09 -1.40 -0.57
C LEU A 96 -6.07 -0.69 0.31
N THR A 97 -6.44 -0.43 1.56
CA THR A 97 -5.50 -0.06 2.64
C THR A 97 -5.20 -1.31 3.45
N LEU A 98 -3.94 -1.75 3.45
CA LEU A 98 -3.48 -2.98 4.07
C LEU A 98 -2.37 -2.69 5.07
N GLY A 99 -2.30 -3.46 6.16
CA GLY A 99 -1.24 -3.32 7.16
C GLY A 99 -1.80 -3.23 8.57
N ALA A 100 -0.94 -2.84 9.49
CA ALA A 100 -1.29 -2.62 10.89
C ALA A 100 -0.75 -1.25 11.32
N GLY A 101 -1.34 -0.70 12.38
CA GLY A 101 -1.17 0.71 12.75
C GLY A 101 -2.31 1.55 12.19
N ASP A 102 -1.97 2.76 11.72
CA ASP A 102 -2.96 3.79 11.40
C ASP A 102 -3.42 3.77 9.94
N VAL A 103 -2.89 2.89 9.07
CA VAL A 103 -3.22 2.86 7.62
C VAL A 103 -4.71 2.78 7.30
N ASN A 104 -5.52 2.20 8.20
CA ASN A 104 -6.99 2.16 8.06
C ASN A 104 -7.64 3.56 8.10
N SER A 105 -7.01 4.54 8.76
CA SER A 105 -7.52 5.92 8.81
C SER A 105 -7.51 6.60 7.44
N LEU A 106 -6.78 6.06 6.47
CA LEU A 106 -6.75 6.58 5.10
C LEU A 106 -8.02 6.27 4.31
N ALA A 107 -8.74 5.20 4.65
CA ALA A 107 -9.94 4.78 3.91
C ALA A 107 -11.01 5.89 3.78
N PRO A 108 -11.45 6.56 4.87
CA PRO A 108 -12.40 7.67 4.75
C PRO A 108 -11.83 8.87 3.97
N ILE A 109 -10.55 9.20 4.17
CA ILE A 109 -9.88 10.33 3.47
C ILE A 109 -9.87 10.09 1.96
N ILE A 110 -9.51 8.88 1.54
CA ILE A 110 -9.50 8.48 0.13
C ILE A 110 -10.92 8.49 -0.44
N SER A 111 -11.91 7.93 0.28
CA SER A 111 -13.30 7.91 -0.18
C SER A 111 -13.83 9.33 -0.43
N ASP A 112 -13.61 10.25 0.50
CA ASP A 112 -14.05 11.63 0.38
C ASP A 112 -13.32 12.37 -0.75
N GLY A 113 -12.02 12.09 -0.93
CA GLY A 113 -11.21 12.64 -2.01
C GLY A 113 -11.69 12.18 -3.39
N LEU A 114 -12.02 10.90 -3.54
CA LEU A 114 -12.59 10.36 -4.78
C LEU A 114 -13.97 10.94 -5.07
N ALA A 115 -14.82 11.06 -4.04
CA ALA A 115 -16.14 11.66 -4.18
C ALA A 115 -16.05 13.10 -4.73
N ARG A 116 -15.12 13.92 -4.23
CA ARG A 116 -14.89 15.28 -4.74
C ARG A 116 -14.32 15.33 -6.16
N ARG A 117 -13.54 14.31 -6.55
CA ARG A 117 -12.88 14.28 -7.86
C ARG A 117 -13.80 13.84 -8.98
N PHE A 118 -14.74 12.95 -8.68
CA PHE A 118 -15.64 12.35 -9.68
C PHE A 118 -17.11 12.81 -9.53
N SER A 119 -17.39 13.71 -8.59
CA SER A 119 -18.65 14.46 -8.52
C SER A 119 -18.84 15.42 -9.69
#